data_AF-A0AAV2DPW9-F1
#
_entry.id   AF-A0AAV2DPW9-F1
#
_cell.length_a   1.000
_cell.length_b   1.000
_cell.length_c   1.000
_cell.angle_alpha   90.00
_cell.angle_beta   90.00
_cell.angle_gamma   90.00
#
_symmetry.space_group_name_H-M   'P 1'
#
loop_
_entity.id
_entity.type
_entity.pdbx_description
1 polymer ?
#
loop_
_entity_poly.entity_id
_entity_poly.type
_entity_poly.pdbx_seq_one_letter_code
_entity_poly.pdbx_strand_id
1 'polypeptide(L)'
;MAISSHVHVHTSLPLAPPHSQFREFVTLVPARKASRSAATVTRASLTFGDGYIRQQLRQPKLTSTKSSNGFFSATNNDLDSYNHHDLDLPTHGFNSIEEAVEDIRQGKMVIVVDDEGRENEGDLIMAASKATPEALAFIVKHGTGIVCVSMKEDDLERLELPLMVPPKLNKEILCTSFTITVDAKHGTTTGVSAEDRATTILALASEKSTPEDFNRPGHIFPLRYTKRGVLARPGHTEASADLAILAGLEPVAVLSEIVDDDGSMARLPRLKEFAKEHDLKIVSIIDMIRYLKKREVTVKLSAAARMPTTMGNFKIHCYESLLDGVEHIAMVKGEIGDGKSVLVRIQPECLAGDIFGSAICGCGSHLEHAMRQIEEAEQGVLVYLRGDKGKENSLGFKFPANYDIQKHGGDNIGYNEYAVVAQILKDLGVNTIKLISNNAANDHKGLEEYGFSIAETVPLVTPMDKYNESYMEAKLKKLGLTVV
;
A
#
# COMPACT_ATOMS: atom_id res chain seq x y z
N MET A 1 -46.66 7.31 49.77
CA MET A 1 -47.96 7.91 49.35
C MET A 1 -47.63 8.80 48.15
N ALA A 2 -48.12 8.60 46.92
CA ALA A 2 -49.49 8.31 46.45
C ALA A 2 -50.39 9.57 46.55
N ILE A 3 -51.17 10.01 45.55
CA ILE A 3 -51.62 9.41 44.26
C ILE A 3 -51.49 10.43 43.08
N SER A 4 -51.65 9.96 41.84
CA SER A 4 -51.51 10.68 40.55
C SER A 4 -52.82 11.32 40.01
N SER A 5 -52.68 12.05 38.89
CA SER A 5 -53.64 12.29 37.78
C SER A 5 -54.64 13.45 37.83
N HIS A 6 -54.54 14.36 36.85
CA HIS A 6 -55.44 14.53 35.66
C HIS A 6 -54.87 15.67 34.78
N VAL A 7 -54.35 15.41 33.58
CA VAL A 7 -55.04 15.33 32.27
C VAL A 7 -55.60 16.67 31.78
N HIS A 8 -55.06 17.15 30.64
CA HIS A 8 -55.72 18.07 29.71
C HIS A 8 -55.45 17.63 28.27
N VAL A 9 -56.38 17.92 27.35
CA VAL A 9 -56.41 17.40 25.98
C VAL A 9 -56.28 18.54 24.96
N HIS A 10 -55.55 18.31 23.87
CA HIS A 10 -55.77 18.97 22.58
C HIS A 10 -55.39 18.04 21.42
N THR A 11 -56.15 18.10 20.33
CA THR A 11 -55.98 17.30 19.08
C THR A 11 -56.45 18.12 17.86
N SER A 12 -56.32 17.55 16.65
CA SER A 12 -56.65 18.10 15.31
C SER A 12 -55.66 19.12 14.73
N LEU A 13 -55.32 19.13 13.42
CA LEU A 13 -55.49 18.20 12.28
C LEU A 13 -54.34 18.47 11.24
N PRO A 14 -54.14 17.68 10.16
CA PRO A 14 -52.85 17.57 9.44
C PRO A 14 -52.79 18.26 8.05
N LEU A 15 -51.62 18.14 7.37
CA LEU A 15 -51.42 18.46 5.95
C LEU A 15 -50.58 17.39 5.22
N ALA A 16 -50.94 17.13 3.95
CA ALA A 16 -50.21 16.33 2.95
C ALA A 16 -50.80 16.61 1.54
N PRO A 17 -50.27 16.02 0.47
CA PRO A 17 -49.03 16.33 -0.24
C PRO A 17 -49.31 17.20 -1.51
N PRO A 18 -48.34 17.36 -2.43
CA PRO A 18 -48.66 17.08 -3.83
C PRO A 18 -47.54 16.40 -4.66
N HIS A 19 -47.92 15.86 -5.82
CA HIS A 19 -47.04 15.30 -6.85
C HIS A 19 -46.79 16.27 -8.02
N SER A 20 -45.75 15.95 -8.80
CA SER A 20 -45.66 16.09 -10.28
C SER A 20 -44.90 17.28 -10.91
N GLN A 21 -44.42 16.99 -12.13
CA GLN A 21 -43.87 17.88 -13.17
C GLN A 21 -42.50 18.55 -12.94
N PHE A 22 -41.43 17.78 -13.21
CA PHE A 22 -40.25 18.35 -13.86
C PHE A 22 -40.62 18.80 -15.29
N ARG A 23 -40.08 19.93 -15.74
CA ARG A 23 -40.07 20.36 -17.15
C ARG A 23 -38.68 20.87 -17.53
N GLU A 24 -38.22 20.47 -18.69
CA GLU A 24 -37.02 20.99 -19.33
C GLU A 24 -37.23 22.45 -19.77
N PHE A 25 -36.17 23.24 -19.78
CA PHE A 25 -36.13 24.54 -20.47
C PHE A 25 -34.94 24.58 -21.43
N VAL A 26 -35.22 24.24 -22.69
CA VAL A 26 -34.31 24.49 -23.82
C VAL A 26 -34.52 25.91 -24.31
N THR A 27 -33.49 26.76 -24.22
CA THR A 27 -33.56 28.15 -24.68
C THR A 27 -33.10 28.27 -26.14
N LEU A 28 -34.04 28.41 -27.07
CA LEU A 28 -33.76 28.71 -28.48
C LEU A 28 -34.17 30.15 -28.83
N VAL A 29 -33.27 30.88 -29.49
CA VAL A 29 -33.50 32.25 -30.01
C VAL A 29 -33.00 32.31 -31.48
N PRO A 30 -33.71 32.97 -32.42
CA PRO A 30 -33.78 32.47 -33.81
C PRO A 30 -32.91 33.18 -34.86
N ALA A 31 -32.86 32.62 -36.08
CA ALA A 31 -32.03 33.07 -37.20
C ALA A 31 -32.80 33.67 -38.41
N ARG A 32 -32.14 34.59 -39.14
CA ARG A 32 -32.39 35.20 -40.50
C ARG A 32 -31.22 36.18 -40.78
N LYS A 33 -30.82 36.62 -41.99
CA LYS A 33 -30.90 36.25 -43.43
C LYS A 33 -29.93 37.22 -44.18
N ALA A 34 -29.35 36.99 -45.37
CA ALA A 34 -29.11 35.77 -46.17
C ALA A 34 -28.25 36.08 -47.44
N SER A 35 -27.45 35.09 -47.88
CA SER A 35 -27.03 34.81 -49.27
C SER A 35 -25.95 35.66 -49.99
N ARG A 36 -25.27 34.98 -50.93
CA ARG A 36 -24.34 35.46 -52.00
C ARG A 36 -22.95 35.96 -51.56
N SER A 37 -21.87 35.81 -52.34
CA SER A 37 -21.52 34.84 -53.41
C SER A 37 -20.05 35.00 -53.83
N ALA A 38 -19.34 33.89 -54.06
CA ALA A 38 -18.12 33.72 -54.89
C ALA A 38 -16.98 34.75 -54.85
N ALA A 39 -15.76 34.31 -54.47
CA ALA A 39 -14.51 34.80 -55.07
C ALA A 39 -13.34 33.81 -54.89
N THR A 40 -12.53 33.71 -55.95
CA THR A 40 -11.26 33.01 -56.11
C THR A 40 -10.23 33.23 -54.99
N VAL A 41 -9.52 32.17 -54.58
CA VAL A 41 -8.29 32.30 -53.78
C VAL A 41 -7.15 32.81 -54.67
N THR A 42 -6.56 33.96 -54.33
CA THR A 42 -5.35 34.48 -54.99
C THR A 42 -4.25 34.75 -53.96
N ARG A 43 -3.02 34.43 -54.34
CA ARG A 43 -1.84 34.38 -53.47
C ARG A 43 -1.27 35.78 -53.24
N ALA A 44 -1.12 36.20 -51.99
CA ALA A 44 -0.30 37.35 -51.59
C ALA A 44 0.55 36.97 -50.39
N SER A 45 1.86 37.17 -50.49
CA SER A 45 2.86 36.78 -49.49
C SER A 45 3.37 37.99 -48.70
N LEU A 46 3.54 37.84 -47.39
CA LEU A 46 4.42 38.68 -46.58
C LEU A 46 5.19 37.82 -45.58
N THR A 47 6.44 38.20 -45.31
CA THR A 47 7.46 37.34 -44.70
C THR A 47 7.95 37.85 -43.36
N PHE A 48 7.87 36.99 -42.34
CA PHE A 48 8.71 36.97 -41.14
C PHE A 48 8.96 35.49 -40.81
N GLY A 49 10.09 35.05 -40.27
CA GLY A 49 11.32 35.76 -39.92
C GLY A 49 12.14 34.83 -39.02
N ASP A 50 13.14 34.15 -39.58
CA ASP A 50 13.74 32.98 -38.93
C ASP A 50 14.60 33.34 -37.70
N GLY A 51 14.52 32.54 -36.64
CA GLY A 51 14.84 33.01 -35.28
C GLY A 51 14.99 31.96 -34.19
N TYR A 52 15.37 30.72 -34.51
CA TYR A 52 15.63 29.68 -33.50
C TYR A 52 16.91 29.94 -32.69
N ILE A 53 16.76 30.45 -31.45
CA ILE A 53 17.85 30.44 -30.46
C ILE A 53 17.90 29.08 -29.75
N ARG A 54 19.01 28.35 -29.95
CA ARG A 54 19.38 27.21 -29.10
C ARG A 54 19.90 27.73 -27.76
N GLN A 55 19.36 27.25 -26.64
CA GLN A 55 20.03 27.35 -25.33
C GLN A 55 20.47 25.97 -24.86
N GLN A 56 21.65 25.91 -24.22
CA GLN A 56 22.40 24.67 -24.01
C GLN A 56 22.12 24.05 -22.64
N LEU A 57 21.62 22.81 -22.61
CA LEU A 57 21.74 21.97 -21.42
C LEU A 57 23.20 21.51 -21.30
N ARG A 58 23.92 22.03 -20.30
CA ARG A 58 25.29 21.58 -19.97
C ARG A 58 25.25 20.28 -19.18
N GLN A 59 25.57 19.16 -19.82
CA GLN A 59 25.98 17.95 -19.10
C GLN A 59 27.38 18.15 -18.50
N PRO A 60 27.64 17.75 -17.24
CA PRO A 60 28.98 17.69 -16.71
C PRO A 60 29.77 16.55 -17.37
N LYS A 61 31.00 16.81 -17.80
CA LYS A 61 31.91 15.76 -18.29
C LYS A 61 32.55 15.05 -17.09
N LEU A 62 32.23 13.78 -16.88
CA LEU A 62 33.06 12.92 -16.05
C LEU A 62 34.40 12.65 -16.76
N THR A 63 35.49 13.20 -16.21
CA THR A 63 36.86 12.89 -16.63
C THR A 63 37.33 11.61 -15.95
N SER A 64 37.76 10.61 -16.73
CA SER A 64 38.21 9.32 -16.20
C SER A 64 39.60 9.39 -15.56
N THR A 65 39.65 9.59 -14.24
CA THR A 65 40.84 9.28 -13.44
C THR A 65 40.87 7.79 -13.11
N LYS A 66 41.94 7.09 -13.52
CA LYS A 66 42.15 5.69 -13.12
C LYS A 66 42.68 5.64 -11.68
N SER A 67 41.85 5.22 -10.74
CA SER A 67 42.29 4.61 -9.48
C SER A 67 41.94 3.12 -9.50
N SER A 68 42.87 2.27 -9.04
CA SER A 68 42.68 0.83 -8.98
C SER A 68 42.16 0.41 -7.61
N ASN A 69 40.96 -0.15 -7.56
CA ASN A 69 40.51 -1.10 -6.53
C ASN A 69 39.43 -2.01 -7.12
N GLY A 70 39.27 -3.21 -6.56
CA GLY A 70 38.49 -4.29 -7.17
C GLY A 70 36.99 -4.03 -7.20
N PHE A 71 36.39 -3.97 -8.39
CA PHE A 71 34.95 -4.01 -8.56
C PHE A 71 34.44 -5.46 -8.46
N PHE A 72 33.63 -5.76 -7.45
CA PHE A 72 32.61 -6.81 -7.59
C PHE A 72 31.44 -6.21 -8.38
N SER A 73 31.14 -6.79 -9.55
CA SER A 73 30.00 -6.38 -10.37
C SER A 73 28.75 -7.15 -9.93
N ALA A 74 28.06 -6.64 -8.91
CA ALA A 74 26.67 -7.03 -8.68
C ALA A 74 25.86 -6.73 -9.96
N THR A 75 24.97 -7.64 -10.34
CA THR A 75 24.14 -7.49 -11.54
C THR A 75 22.67 -7.39 -11.12
N ASN A 76 21.82 -6.85 -11.98
CA ASN A 76 20.39 -6.62 -11.68
C ASN A 76 19.54 -7.91 -11.49
N ASN A 77 20.17 -9.06 -11.22
CA ASN A 77 19.53 -10.33 -10.89
C ASN A 77 19.45 -10.58 -9.37
N ASP A 78 20.21 -9.85 -8.54
CA ASP A 78 20.34 -10.18 -7.11
C ASP A 78 19.04 -9.89 -6.31
N LEU A 79 18.14 -9.06 -6.84
CA LEU A 79 16.80 -8.79 -6.27
C LEU A 79 15.81 -9.95 -6.44
N ASP A 80 15.99 -10.84 -7.43
CA ASP A 80 15.13 -12.02 -7.64
C ASP A 80 15.54 -13.21 -6.73
N SER A 81 16.47 -13.01 -5.81
CA SER A 81 17.08 -14.10 -5.01
C SER A 81 16.37 -14.43 -3.68
N TYR A 82 15.43 -13.58 -3.22
CA TYR A 82 14.75 -13.67 -1.92
C TYR A 82 13.75 -14.84 -1.79
N ASN A 83 14.25 -16.08 -1.79
CA ASN A 83 13.47 -17.30 -1.54
C ASN A 83 13.14 -17.49 -0.05
N HIS A 84 12.29 -16.64 0.52
CA HIS A 84 11.73 -16.83 1.85
C HIS A 84 10.46 -17.69 1.78
N HIS A 85 10.58 -18.99 2.06
CA HIS A 85 9.47 -19.96 2.07
C HIS A 85 8.50 -19.80 3.27
N ASP A 86 8.65 -18.75 4.08
CA ASP A 86 7.74 -18.39 5.17
C ASP A 86 7.71 -16.85 5.33
N LEU A 87 6.50 -16.31 5.44
CA LEU A 87 6.21 -14.90 5.73
C LEU A 87 6.82 -14.43 7.06
N ASP A 88 7.05 -15.35 8.00
CA ASP A 88 7.56 -15.07 9.34
C ASP A 88 9.09 -15.16 9.45
N LEU A 89 9.77 -15.70 8.44
CA LEU A 89 11.23 -15.69 8.40
C LEU A 89 11.72 -14.28 8.04
N PRO A 90 12.45 -13.58 8.93
CA PRO A 90 12.93 -12.23 8.67
C PRO A 90 13.94 -12.21 7.52
N THR A 91 14.07 -11.06 6.86
CA THR A 91 15.05 -10.87 5.79
C THR A 91 16.47 -11.13 6.32
N HIS A 92 17.35 -11.73 5.50
CA HIS A 92 18.66 -12.19 5.97
C HIS A 92 19.49 -11.10 6.69
N GLY A 93 19.85 -11.38 7.95
CA GLY A 93 20.58 -10.45 8.81
C GLY A 93 19.71 -9.38 9.47
N PHE A 94 18.40 -9.64 9.63
CA PHE A 94 17.48 -8.96 10.54
C PHE A 94 16.94 -9.95 11.58
N ASN A 95 16.37 -9.44 12.67
CA ASN A 95 15.64 -10.22 13.67
C ASN A 95 14.19 -10.48 13.24
N SER A 96 13.56 -11.47 13.86
CA SER A 96 12.12 -11.72 13.70
C SER A 96 11.28 -10.60 14.32
N ILE A 97 10.07 -10.41 13.81
CA ILE A 97 9.11 -9.46 14.39
C ILE A 97 8.68 -9.95 15.78
N GLU A 98 8.54 -11.27 15.99
CA GLU A 98 8.34 -11.87 17.32
C GLU A 98 9.38 -11.44 18.37
N GLU A 99 10.68 -11.43 18.03
CA GLU A 99 11.75 -10.98 18.93
C GLU A 99 11.60 -9.50 19.29
N ALA A 100 11.41 -8.63 18.28
CA ALA A 100 11.27 -7.20 18.51
C ALA A 100 10.01 -6.86 19.33
N VAL A 101 8.92 -7.57 19.08
CA VAL A 101 7.66 -7.45 19.83
C VAL A 101 7.82 -7.86 21.31
N GLU A 102 8.62 -8.88 21.61
CA GLU A 102 8.92 -9.26 22.99
C GLU A 102 9.83 -8.23 23.69
N ASP A 103 10.83 -7.68 22.99
CA ASP A 103 11.69 -6.65 23.56
C ASP A 103 10.94 -5.33 23.82
N ILE A 104 10.02 -4.92 22.94
CA ILE A 104 9.08 -3.81 23.17
C ILE A 104 8.15 -4.10 24.36
N ARG A 105 7.63 -5.32 24.50
CA ARG A 105 6.80 -5.75 25.63
C ARG A 105 7.54 -5.65 26.97
N GLN A 106 8.83 -6.02 26.97
CA GLN A 106 9.74 -5.87 28.11
C GLN A 106 10.13 -4.40 28.39
N GLY A 107 9.87 -3.48 27.46
CA GLY A 107 10.19 -2.05 27.58
C GLY A 107 11.59 -1.66 27.11
N LYS A 108 12.25 -2.51 26.31
CA LYS A 108 13.50 -2.18 25.63
C LYS A 108 13.22 -1.34 24.38
N MET A 109 14.29 -0.83 23.79
CA MET A 109 14.27 -0.27 22.44
C MET A 109 14.54 -1.36 21.39
N VAL A 110 14.05 -1.15 20.18
CA VAL A 110 14.45 -1.88 18.97
C VAL A 110 14.79 -0.87 17.87
N ILE A 111 15.50 -1.32 16.84
CA ILE A 111 15.76 -0.55 15.64
C ILE A 111 14.80 -1.04 14.55
N VAL A 112 14.00 -0.14 13.97
CA VAL A 112 13.26 -0.41 12.74
C VAL A 112 13.95 0.35 11.62
N VAL A 113 14.13 -0.31 10.46
CA VAL A 113 14.60 0.34 9.23
C VAL A 113 13.53 0.27 8.14
N ASP A 114 13.52 1.26 7.26
CA ASP A 114 12.66 1.26 6.08
C ASP A 114 13.38 0.77 4.81
N ASP A 115 12.77 0.99 3.64
CA ASP A 115 13.29 0.53 2.35
C ASP A 115 14.37 1.48 1.79
N GLU A 116 15.36 0.94 1.06
CA GLU A 116 16.44 1.75 0.47
C GLU A 116 15.94 2.83 -0.49
N GLY A 117 14.74 2.68 -1.06
CA GLY A 117 14.07 3.65 -1.92
C GLY A 117 13.16 4.67 -1.22
N ARG A 118 13.10 4.69 0.12
CA ARG A 118 12.28 5.64 0.91
C ARG A 118 13.17 6.61 1.72
N GLU A 119 13.42 6.38 3.01
CA GLU A 119 14.38 7.17 3.82
C GLU A 119 15.77 6.51 3.80
N ASN A 120 15.83 5.17 3.82
CA ASN A 120 17.03 4.35 4.00
C ASN A 120 17.71 4.66 5.34
N GLU A 121 16.90 4.81 6.38
CA GLU A 121 17.32 5.23 7.73
C GLU A 121 16.79 4.22 8.77
N GLY A 122 17.07 4.46 10.05
CA GLY A 122 16.60 3.58 11.11
C GLY A 122 16.35 4.31 12.42
N ASP A 123 15.24 3.98 13.05
CA ASP A 123 14.73 4.66 14.23
C ASP A 123 14.91 3.81 15.50
N LEU A 124 15.32 4.45 16.59
CA LEU A 124 15.20 3.89 17.94
C LEU A 124 13.76 3.97 18.41
N ILE A 125 13.10 2.82 18.51
CA ILE A 125 11.68 2.71 18.84
C ILE A 125 11.46 2.00 20.18
N MET A 126 10.59 2.55 21.02
CA MET A 126 10.10 1.91 22.25
C MET A 126 8.64 2.26 22.56
N ALA A 127 7.92 1.39 23.28
CA ALA A 127 6.58 1.73 23.77
C ALA A 127 6.63 2.91 24.76
N ALA A 128 5.80 3.93 24.55
CA ALA A 128 5.83 5.16 25.35
C ALA A 128 5.42 4.94 26.81
N SER A 129 4.54 3.96 27.05
CA SER A 129 4.15 3.48 28.40
C SER A 129 5.29 2.80 29.18
N LYS A 130 6.48 2.65 28.57
CA LYS A 130 7.70 2.09 29.15
C LYS A 130 8.85 3.11 29.23
N ALA A 131 8.63 4.36 28.83
CA ALA A 131 9.68 5.38 28.76
C ALA A 131 10.32 5.64 30.15
N THR A 132 11.65 5.69 30.19
CA THR A 132 12.44 6.05 31.39
C THR A 132 13.45 7.16 31.08
N PRO A 133 13.96 7.90 32.07
CA PRO A 133 15.00 8.91 31.85
C PRO A 133 16.27 8.33 31.22
N GLU A 134 16.62 7.08 31.52
CA GLU A 134 17.80 6.40 30.96
C GLU A 134 17.59 6.07 29.47
N ALA A 135 16.41 5.57 29.11
CA ALA A 135 16.06 5.30 27.70
C ALA A 135 16.01 6.61 26.89
N LEU A 136 15.45 7.68 27.46
CA LEU A 136 15.42 8.99 26.80
C LEU A 136 16.81 9.64 26.71
N ALA A 137 17.69 9.43 27.69
CA ALA A 137 19.09 9.85 27.61
C ALA A 137 19.86 9.07 26.52
N PHE A 138 19.56 7.78 26.33
CA PHE A 138 20.12 6.98 25.24
C PHE A 138 19.64 7.47 23.87
N ILE A 139 18.32 7.68 23.70
CA ILE A 139 17.72 8.21 22.46
C ILE A 139 18.32 9.59 22.12
N VAL A 140 18.39 10.51 23.08
CA VAL A 140 18.95 11.87 22.85
C VAL A 140 20.47 11.85 22.62
N LYS A 141 21.19 10.80 23.03
CA LYS A 141 22.63 10.62 22.78
C LYS A 141 22.95 10.05 21.39
N HIS A 142 22.04 9.27 20.81
CA HIS A 142 22.31 8.45 19.61
C HIS A 142 21.37 8.73 18.42
N GLY A 143 20.28 9.47 18.62
CA GLY A 143 19.40 9.95 17.56
C GLY A 143 19.58 11.44 17.25
N THR A 144 18.75 11.97 16.35
CA THR A 144 18.70 13.39 15.96
C THR A 144 18.44 14.36 17.11
N GLY A 145 17.97 13.86 18.26
CA GLY A 145 17.49 14.66 19.40
C GLY A 145 16.07 15.21 19.20
N ILE A 146 15.48 15.02 18.01
CA ILE A 146 14.05 15.19 17.75
C ILE A 146 13.37 13.92 18.26
N VAL A 147 12.71 14.03 19.41
CA VAL A 147 12.04 12.90 20.05
C VAL A 147 10.56 12.95 19.69
N CYS A 148 10.17 12.06 18.80
CA CYS A 148 8.83 11.93 18.29
C CYS A 148 8.01 10.92 19.11
N VAL A 149 6.68 11.05 19.09
CA VAL A 149 5.76 10.09 19.72
C VAL A 149 4.63 9.78 18.74
N SER A 150 4.58 8.55 18.22
CA SER A 150 3.48 8.06 17.40
C SER A 150 2.21 7.90 18.23
N MET A 151 1.07 8.41 17.74
CA MET A 151 -0.23 8.42 18.42
C MET A 151 -1.41 8.24 17.44
N LYS A 152 -2.50 7.64 17.92
CA LYS A 152 -3.77 7.51 17.17
C LYS A 152 -4.50 8.86 17.09
N GLU A 153 -5.25 9.07 16.00
CA GLU A 153 -6.01 10.30 15.77
C GLU A 153 -6.96 10.64 16.93
N ASP A 154 -7.72 9.65 17.41
CA ASP A 154 -8.63 9.77 18.57
C ASP A 154 -7.95 10.34 19.84
N ASP A 155 -6.67 10.02 20.08
CA ASP A 155 -5.92 10.54 21.24
C ASP A 155 -5.42 11.97 21.02
N LEU A 156 -5.02 12.29 19.79
CA LEU A 156 -4.59 13.64 19.43
C LEU A 156 -5.78 14.61 19.42
N GLU A 157 -6.98 14.13 19.05
CA GLU A 157 -8.23 14.87 19.25
C GLU A 157 -8.57 15.02 20.74
N ARG A 158 -8.54 13.92 21.53
CA ARG A 158 -8.75 13.94 23.00
C ARG A 158 -7.85 14.93 23.73
N LEU A 159 -6.60 15.07 23.28
CA LEU A 159 -5.59 15.93 23.90
C LEU A 159 -5.48 17.32 23.24
N GLU A 160 -6.33 17.67 22.28
CA GLU A 160 -6.26 18.93 21.52
C GLU A 160 -4.85 19.21 20.96
N LEU A 161 -4.32 18.25 20.20
CA LEU A 161 -3.01 18.27 19.55
C LEU A 161 -3.14 18.32 18.02
N PRO A 162 -3.56 19.47 17.43
CA PRO A 162 -3.72 19.62 16.00
C PRO A 162 -2.38 19.51 15.25
N LEU A 163 -2.46 19.11 13.97
CA LEU A 163 -1.35 19.12 13.02
C LEU A 163 -0.70 20.51 12.93
N MET A 164 0.62 20.61 13.04
CA MET A 164 1.33 21.90 13.07
C MET A 164 1.27 22.64 11.72
N VAL A 165 1.06 21.91 10.62
CA VAL A 165 0.81 22.43 9.28
C VAL A 165 -0.45 21.72 8.73
N PRO A 166 -1.45 22.46 8.19
CA PRO A 166 -2.62 21.83 7.58
C PRO A 166 -2.23 20.88 6.44
N PRO A 167 -2.86 19.69 6.28
CA PRO A 167 -2.40 18.67 5.32
C PRO A 167 -2.20 19.15 3.88
N LYS A 168 -3.04 20.08 3.39
CA LYS A 168 -2.93 20.66 2.04
C LYS A 168 -1.73 21.61 1.85
N LEU A 169 -1.04 21.96 2.93
CA LEU A 169 0.14 22.81 2.96
C LEU A 169 1.40 22.06 3.40
N ASN A 170 1.28 20.81 3.87
CA ASN A 170 2.45 19.97 4.09
C ASN A 170 3.09 19.66 2.72
N LYS A 171 4.40 19.91 2.62
CA LYS A 171 5.24 19.70 1.43
C LYS A 171 6.57 19.04 1.78
N GLU A 172 6.66 18.50 3.00
CA GLU A 172 7.66 17.51 3.36
C GLU A 172 7.50 16.30 2.40
N ILE A 173 8.61 15.70 1.99
CA ILE A 173 8.69 14.68 0.93
C ILE A 173 7.79 13.48 1.22
N LEU A 174 7.65 13.10 2.49
CA LEU A 174 6.92 11.92 2.97
C LEU A 174 5.62 12.30 3.71
N CYS A 175 5.28 13.59 3.72
CA CYS A 175 4.11 14.21 4.34
C CYS A 175 3.85 13.76 5.79
N THR A 176 4.91 13.55 6.58
CA THR A 176 4.82 13.09 7.98
C THR A 176 3.93 14.02 8.81
N SER A 177 2.98 13.43 9.55
CA SER A 177 1.86 14.14 10.20
C SER A 177 2.24 14.66 11.60
N PHE A 178 3.18 15.60 11.67
CA PHE A 178 3.56 16.30 12.89
C PHE A 178 2.41 17.12 13.49
N THR A 179 2.17 16.99 14.80
CA THR A 179 1.34 17.92 15.58
C THR A 179 2.16 19.08 16.14
N ILE A 180 1.49 20.03 16.78
CA ILE A 180 2.17 20.99 17.66
C ILE A 180 2.95 20.27 18.75
N THR A 181 4.12 20.80 19.13
CA THR A 181 4.98 20.20 20.16
C THR A 181 4.43 20.45 21.57
N VAL A 182 4.80 19.59 22.52
CA VAL A 182 4.29 19.60 23.89
C VAL A 182 5.36 19.29 24.93
N ASP A 183 5.11 19.77 26.15
CA ASP A 183 5.74 19.31 27.40
C ASP A 183 4.63 18.99 28.39
N ALA A 184 4.82 18.02 29.29
CA ALA A 184 3.95 17.88 30.45
C ALA A 184 4.04 19.13 31.34
N LYS A 185 2.91 19.57 31.87
CA LYS A 185 2.75 20.77 32.72
C LYS A 185 3.10 20.52 34.20
N HIS A 186 3.22 19.24 34.57
CA HIS A 186 3.42 18.76 35.92
C HIS A 186 4.52 17.69 35.93
N GLY A 187 5.37 17.68 36.96
CA GLY A 187 6.51 16.76 37.05
C GLY A 187 7.73 17.14 36.19
N THR A 188 7.72 18.31 35.56
CA THR A 188 8.76 18.81 34.65
C THR A 188 9.35 20.13 35.14
N THR A 189 10.43 20.61 34.51
CA THR A 189 11.11 21.87 34.82
C THR A 189 11.26 22.79 33.61
N THR A 190 11.82 22.30 32.50
CA THR A 190 12.05 23.04 31.25
C THR A 190 11.68 22.26 29.99
N GLY A 191 11.21 21.02 30.12
CA GLY A 191 10.81 20.13 29.02
C GLY A 191 11.96 19.38 28.36
N VAL A 192 13.15 19.99 28.31
CA VAL A 192 14.25 19.48 27.46
C VAL A 192 15.04 18.30 28.06
N SER A 193 14.99 18.09 29.38
CA SER A 193 15.75 17.05 30.09
C SER A 193 15.24 15.64 29.74
N ALA A 194 16.06 14.60 29.91
CA ALA A 194 15.61 13.22 29.65
C ALA A 194 14.47 12.78 30.61
N GLU A 195 14.46 13.30 31.83
CA GLU A 195 13.42 13.09 32.85
C GLU A 195 12.12 13.85 32.50
N ASP A 196 12.23 15.10 32.07
CA ASP A 196 11.11 15.93 31.62
C ASP A 196 10.46 15.34 30.35
N ARG A 197 11.30 14.87 29.39
CA ARG A 197 10.86 14.17 28.17
C ARG A 197 10.15 12.87 28.50
N ALA A 198 10.74 12.02 29.35
CA ALA A 198 10.12 10.76 29.77
C ALA A 198 8.77 11.01 30.49
N THR A 199 8.70 12.02 31.37
CA THR A 199 7.46 12.43 32.03
C THR A 199 6.39 12.90 31.02
N THR A 200 6.79 13.67 30.00
CA THR A 200 5.90 14.11 28.92
C THR A 200 5.37 12.93 28.10
N ILE A 201 6.23 11.97 27.78
CA ILE A 201 5.90 10.78 26.99
C ILE A 201 4.95 9.84 27.77
N LEU A 202 5.20 9.63 29.06
CA LEU A 202 4.31 8.86 29.94
C LEU A 202 2.94 9.55 30.10
N ALA A 203 2.90 10.88 30.11
CA ALA A 203 1.64 11.63 30.09
C ALA A 203 0.90 11.46 28.75
N LEU A 204 1.58 11.50 27.60
CA LEU A 204 0.96 11.26 26.28
C LEU A 204 0.42 9.84 26.15
N ALA A 205 1.14 8.84 26.69
CA ALA A 205 0.73 7.44 26.70
C ALA A 205 -0.41 7.10 27.68
N SER A 206 -0.95 8.09 28.40
CA SER A 206 -2.01 7.90 29.40
C SER A 206 -3.39 8.28 28.84
N GLU A 207 -4.31 7.31 28.84
CA GLU A 207 -5.74 7.51 28.53
C GLU A 207 -6.41 8.54 29.46
N LYS A 208 -5.89 8.71 30.68
CA LYS A 208 -6.45 9.61 31.71
C LYS A 208 -6.04 11.07 31.52
N SER A 209 -5.06 11.33 30.68
CA SER A 209 -4.53 12.67 30.44
C SER A 209 -5.52 13.51 29.64
N THR A 210 -5.49 14.81 29.87
CA THR A 210 -6.40 15.81 29.31
C THR A 210 -5.61 16.90 28.56
N PRO A 211 -6.26 17.76 27.75
CA PRO A 211 -5.58 18.88 27.12
C PRO A 211 -4.85 19.81 28.12
N GLU A 212 -5.38 19.92 29.34
CA GLU A 212 -4.84 20.77 30.41
C GLU A 212 -3.59 20.21 31.07
N ASP A 213 -3.20 18.95 30.85
CA ASP A 213 -1.97 18.37 31.43
C ASP A 213 -0.69 18.75 30.64
N PHE A 214 -0.83 19.48 29.52
CA PHE A 214 0.26 19.80 28.60
C PHE A 214 0.43 21.31 28.36
N ASN A 215 1.69 21.74 28.30
CA ASN A 215 2.09 23.02 27.75
C ASN A 215 2.25 22.91 26.21
N ARG A 216 1.97 24.01 25.50
CA ARG A 216 2.09 24.15 24.04
C ARG A 216 2.74 25.51 23.74
N PRO A 217 3.87 25.61 23.03
CA PRO A 217 4.73 24.51 22.55
C PRO A 217 5.47 23.79 23.69
N GLY A 218 6.23 22.75 23.32
CA GLY A 218 7.23 22.10 24.17
C GLY A 218 8.29 21.35 23.35
N HIS A 219 8.87 20.28 23.91
CA HIS A 219 10.08 19.61 23.39
C HIS A 219 9.85 18.19 22.86
N ILE A 220 8.66 17.62 23.05
CA ILE A 220 8.22 16.36 22.41
C ILE A 220 7.38 16.66 21.16
N PHE A 221 7.52 15.81 20.14
CA PHE A 221 6.90 15.95 18.82
C PHE A 221 5.88 14.82 18.56
N PRO A 222 4.60 14.96 18.95
CA PRO A 222 3.61 13.94 18.65
C PRO A 222 3.34 13.86 17.14
N LEU A 223 3.20 12.63 16.63
CA LEU A 223 2.95 12.29 15.24
C LEU A 223 1.65 11.50 15.15
N ARG A 224 0.74 11.89 14.26
CA ARG A 224 -0.44 11.08 13.95
C ARG A 224 -0.06 9.95 13.01
N TYR A 225 -0.19 8.69 13.44
CA TYR A 225 -0.02 7.55 12.54
C TYR A 225 -1.26 7.29 11.68
N THR A 226 -1.04 6.72 10.50
CA THR A 226 -2.09 6.37 9.53
C THR A 226 -2.86 5.15 10.03
N LYS A 227 -4.20 5.21 10.08
CA LYS A 227 -5.02 4.07 10.47
C LYS A 227 -4.70 2.84 9.60
N ARG A 228 -4.49 1.69 10.26
CA ARG A 228 -3.91 0.44 9.71
C ARG A 228 -2.39 0.40 9.53
N GLY A 229 -1.67 1.34 10.12
CA GLY A 229 -0.24 1.20 10.35
C GLY A 229 0.57 1.00 9.07
N VAL A 230 1.59 0.14 9.12
CA VAL A 230 2.53 -0.09 8.01
C VAL A 230 1.85 -0.68 6.77
N LEU A 231 0.66 -1.27 6.92
CA LEU A 231 -0.14 -1.76 5.80
C LEU A 231 -0.77 -0.62 4.97
N ALA A 232 -0.98 0.57 5.58
CA ALA A 232 -1.51 1.76 4.91
C ALA A 232 -0.41 2.79 4.58
N ARG A 233 0.58 2.99 5.46
CA ARG A 233 1.76 3.84 5.21
C ARG A 233 3.02 3.17 5.76
N PRO A 234 3.96 2.73 4.91
CA PRO A 234 5.18 2.04 5.35
C PRO A 234 6.22 3.04 5.88
N GLY A 235 6.01 3.60 7.09
CA GLY A 235 6.92 4.54 7.73
C GLY A 235 7.15 4.25 9.21
N HIS A 236 8.23 4.79 9.78
CA HIS A 236 8.63 4.55 11.17
C HIS A 236 7.54 4.96 12.17
N THR A 237 6.79 6.03 11.89
CA THR A 237 5.63 6.48 12.68
C THR A 237 4.60 5.36 12.85
N GLU A 238 4.19 4.72 11.76
CA GLU A 238 3.27 3.60 11.76
C GLU A 238 3.86 2.35 12.42
N ALA A 239 5.10 1.99 12.05
CA ALA A 239 5.79 0.82 12.61
C ALA A 239 5.95 0.87 14.14
N SER A 240 6.13 2.08 14.69
CA SER A 240 6.20 2.31 16.14
C SER A 240 4.89 1.96 16.85
N ALA A 241 3.75 2.36 16.27
CA ALA A 241 2.44 2.05 16.83
C ALA A 241 2.10 0.56 16.70
N ASP A 242 2.38 -0.04 15.53
CA ASP A 242 2.11 -1.46 15.28
C ASP A 242 2.94 -2.36 16.22
N LEU A 243 4.21 -2.04 16.49
CA LEU A 243 5.02 -2.76 17.47
C LEU A 243 4.43 -2.69 18.90
N ALA A 244 3.91 -1.54 19.31
CA ALA A 244 3.27 -1.39 20.63
C ALA A 244 1.95 -2.19 20.71
N ILE A 245 1.14 -2.18 19.65
CA ILE A 245 -0.09 -2.99 19.53
C ILE A 245 0.24 -4.49 19.61
N LEU A 246 1.22 -4.96 18.83
CA LEU A 246 1.68 -6.36 18.84
C LEU A 246 2.30 -6.77 20.19
N ALA A 247 2.94 -5.84 20.90
CA ALA A 247 3.41 -6.07 22.26
C ALA A 247 2.27 -6.27 23.27
N GLY A 248 1.04 -5.86 22.95
CA GLY A 248 -0.10 -5.85 23.87
C GLY A 248 -0.09 -4.63 24.79
N LEU A 249 0.39 -3.49 24.28
CA LEU A 249 0.46 -2.19 24.95
C LEU A 249 -0.40 -1.16 24.21
N GLU A 250 -0.62 0.00 24.82
CA GLU A 250 -1.28 1.12 24.14
C GLU A 250 -0.55 1.53 22.86
N PRO A 251 -1.27 1.99 21.81
CA PRO A 251 -0.71 2.35 20.50
C PRO A 251 -0.01 3.71 20.52
N VAL A 252 0.90 3.89 21.49
CA VAL A 252 1.69 5.09 21.71
C VAL A 252 3.15 4.68 21.90
N ALA A 253 4.03 5.19 21.04
CA ALA A 253 5.43 4.75 20.97
C ALA A 253 6.37 5.92 20.66
N VAL A 254 7.54 5.92 21.28
CA VAL A 254 8.63 6.88 21.03
C VAL A 254 9.41 6.42 19.80
N LEU A 255 9.82 7.38 18.98
CA LEU A 255 10.74 7.18 17.85
C LEU A 255 11.70 8.37 17.70
N SER A 256 12.91 8.10 17.23
CA SER A 256 13.92 9.10 16.85
C SER A 256 14.94 8.44 15.92
N GLU A 257 15.33 9.14 14.87
CA GLU A 257 16.15 8.65 13.78
C GLU A 257 17.63 8.59 14.21
N ILE A 258 18.35 7.49 13.93
CA ILE A 258 19.72 7.27 14.42
C ILE A 258 20.75 8.06 13.58
N VAL A 259 21.65 8.77 14.26
CA VAL A 259 22.76 9.51 13.65
C VAL A 259 24.09 8.76 13.80
N ASP A 260 25.02 8.98 12.87
CA ASP A 260 26.41 8.52 12.97
C ASP A 260 27.32 9.61 13.56
N ASP A 261 28.54 9.26 13.97
CA ASP A 261 29.45 10.14 14.72
C ASP A 261 29.89 11.41 13.95
N ASP A 262 29.69 11.46 12.63
CA ASP A 262 29.96 12.64 11.79
C ASP A 262 28.76 13.60 11.64
N GLY A 263 27.61 13.25 12.22
CA GLY A 263 26.36 14.00 12.14
C GLY A 263 25.52 13.72 10.89
N SER A 264 25.87 12.71 10.08
CA SER A 264 25.01 12.16 9.04
C SER A 264 24.03 11.11 9.60
N MET A 265 23.00 10.76 8.84
CA MET A 265 22.03 9.72 9.23
C MET A 265 22.61 8.33 9.01
N ALA A 266 22.57 7.49 10.05
CA ALA A 266 23.16 6.16 10.04
C ALA A 266 22.44 5.24 9.04
N ARG A 267 23.21 4.56 8.19
CA ARG A 267 22.70 3.66 7.13
C ARG A 267 22.86 2.20 7.51
N LEU A 268 22.15 1.30 6.81
CA LEU A 268 21.99 -0.10 7.20
C LEU A 268 23.26 -0.85 7.67
N PRO A 269 24.47 -0.67 7.08
CA PRO A 269 25.69 -1.28 7.60
C PRO A 269 26.04 -0.82 9.02
N ARG A 270 26.03 0.51 9.26
CA ARG A 270 26.29 1.11 10.59
C ARG A 270 25.19 0.76 11.58
N LEU A 271 23.93 0.75 11.15
CA LEU A 271 22.79 0.35 11.98
C LEU A 271 22.92 -1.10 12.49
N LYS A 272 23.45 -2.03 11.67
CA LYS A 272 23.72 -3.42 12.10
C LYS A 272 24.92 -3.55 13.04
N GLU A 273 25.91 -2.66 12.96
CA GLU A 273 26.98 -2.57 13.97
C GLU A 273 26.44 -2.01 15.29
N PHE A 274 25.70 -0.90 15.25
CA PHE A 274 25.10 -0.22 16.39
C PHE A 274 24.11 -1.13 17.14
N ALA A 275 23.28 -1.88 16.41
CA ALA A 275 22.40 -2.92 16.97
C ALA A 275 23.19 -3.91 17.85
N LYS A 276 24.34 -4.38 17.34
CA LYS A 276 25.21 -5.33 18.01
C LYS A 276 26.03 -4.72 19.16
N GLU A 277 26.38 -3.43 19.06
CA GLU A 277 27.09 -2.69 20.11
C GLU A 277 26.23 -2.48 21.36
N HIS A 278 24.91 -2.33 21.17
CA HIS A 278 23.95 -2.02 22.23
C HIS A 278 22.94 -3.14 22.57
N ASP A 279 23.13 -4.35 22.03
CA ASP A 279 22.25 -5.52 22.21
C ASP A 279 20.77 -5.23 21.86
N LEU A 280 20.56 -4.50 20.76
CA LEU A 280 19.24 -4.14 20.24
C LEU A 280 18.87 -5.04 19.05
N LYS A 281 17.59 -5.42 18.95
CA LYS A 281 17.04 -6.07 17.75
C LYS A 281 16.97 -5.07 16.61
N ILE A 282 17.25 -5.53 15.38
CA ILE A 282 17.04 -4.75 14.17
C ILE A 282 16.07 -5.47 13.24
N VAL A 283 14.97 -4.81 12.86
CA VAL A 283 13.91 -5.34 11.99
C VAL A 283 13.61 -4.37 10.85
N SER A 284 12.95 -4.84 9.80
CA SER A 284 12.56 -4.01 8.66
C SER A 284 11.05 -3.77 8.60
N ILE A 285 10.62 -2.62 8.09
CA ILE A 285 9.20 -2.32 7.83
C ILE A 285 8.62 -3.34 6.83
N ILE A 286 9.40 -3.79 5.84
CA ILE A 286 8.92 -4.80 4.88
C ILE A 286 8.62 -6.13 5.59
N ASP A 287 9.48 -6.62 6.48
CA ASP A 287 9.21 -7.83 7.27
C ASP A 287 7.98 -7.67 8.17
N MET A 288 7.78 -6.48 8.75
CA MET A 288 6.58 -6.16 9.53
C MET A 288 5.29 -6.20 8.69
N ILE A 289 5.34 -5.74 7.44
CA ILE A 289 4.22 -5.84 6.49
C ILE A 289 3.94 -7.31 6.13
N ARG A 290 4.96 -8.14 5.91
CA ARG A 290 4.79 -9.59 5.64
C ARG A 290 4.15 -10.29 6.84
N TYR A 291 4.67 -10.03 8.03
CA TYR A 291 4.20 -10.54 9.31
C TYR A 291 2.71 -10.20 9.58
N LEU A 292 2.33 -8.93 9.40
CA LEU A 292 0.97 -8.47 9.63
C LEU A 292 -0.01 -9.03 8.59
N LYS A 293 0.36 -9.11 7.30
CA LYS A 293 -0.52 -9.66 6.24
C LYS A 293 -0.87 -11.14 6.42
N LYS A 294 -0.04 -11.92 7.11
CA LYS A 294 -0.33 -13.30 7.54
C LYS A 294 -1.41 -13.38 8.64
N ARG A 295 -1.50 -12.35 9.49
CA ARG A 295 -2.25 -12.34 10.76
C ARG A 295 -3.54 -11.50 10.72
N GLU A 296 -3.53 -10.36 10.02
CA GLU A 296 -4.69 -9.47 9.89
C GLU A 296 -5.64 -9.88 8.76
N VAL A 297 -6.94 -9.63 8.98
CA VAL A 297 -7.93 -9.58 7.91
C VAL A 297 -7.76 -8.26 7.14
N THR A 298 -7.38 -8.37 5.87
CA THR A 298 -7.14 -7.23 4.96
C THR A 298 -8.24 -7.05 3.92
N VAL A 299 -9.10 -8.06 3.70
CA VAL A 299 -10.25 -8.05 2.79
C VAL A 299 -11.55 -8.40 3.51
N LYS A 300 -12.69 -7.97 2.99
CA LYS A 300 -14.03 -8.25 3.53
C LYS A 300 -15.03 -8.51 2.42
N LEU A 301 -15.83 -9.57 2.53
CA LEU A 301 -16.96 -9.83 1.64
C LEU A 301 -17.99 -8.68 1.77
N SER A 302 -18.17 -7.89 0.71
CA SER A 302 -19.12 -6.76 0.66
C SER A 302 -20.47 -7.17 0.07
N ALA A 303 -20.48 -8.05 -0.93
CA ALA A 303 -21.68 -8.53 -1.60
C ALA A 303 -21.48 -9.92 -2.23
N ALA A 304 -22.57 -10.67 -2.45
CA ALA A 304 -22.56 -11.88 -3.27
C ALA A 304 -23.86 -12.03 -4.07
N ALA A 305 -23.78 -12.56 -5.30
CA ALA A 305 -24.91 -12.74 -6.21
C ALA A 305 -24.71 -13.93 -7.17
N ARG A 306 -25.75 -14.27 -7.95
CA ARG A 306 -25.61 -15.15 -9.13
C ARG A 306 -25.40 -14.28 -10.36
N MET A 307 -24.37 -14.59 -11.15
CA MET A 307 -24.03 -13.87 -12.38
C MET A 307 -23.98 -14.84 -13.58
N PRO A 308 -25.04 -14.88 -14.42
CA PRO A 308 -24.96 -15.55 -15.71
C PRO A 308 -24.09 -14.71 -16.67
N THR A 309 -23.21 -15.39 -17.42
CA THR A 309 -22.30 -14.77 -18.40
C THR A 309 -22.28 -15.57 -19.70
N THR A 310 -21.69 -15.02 -20.77
CA THR A 310 -21.43 -15.72 -22.04
C THR A 310 -20.37 -16.83 -21.95
N MET A 311 -19.74 -17.00 -20.78
CA MET A 311 -18.72 -18.03 -20.49
C MET A 311 -19.20 -19.07 -19.48
N GLY A 312 -20.26 -18.80 -18.72
CA GLY A 312 -20.76 -19.68 -17.66
C GLY A 312 -21.64 -19.01 -16.61
N ASN A 313 -22.16 -19.81 -15.66
CA ASN A 313 -23.05 -19.38 -14.58
C ASN A 313 -22.33 -19.40 -13.22
N PHE A 314 -21.82 -18.25 -12.81
CA PHE A 314 -21.00 -18.14 -11.59
C PHE A 314 -21.82 -17.60 -10.41
N LYS A 315 -21.37 -17.92 -9.20
CA LYS A 315 -21.67 -17.16 -7.99
C LYS A 315 -20.57 -16.10 -7.83
N ILE A 316 -20.91 -14.83 -8.05
CA ILE A 316 -19.99 -13.72 -7.86
C ILE A 316 -19.96 -13.30 -6.39
N HIS A 317 -18.76 -13.08 -5.87
CA HIS A 317 -18.49 -12.47 -4.57
C HIS A 317 -17.64 -11.21 -4.79
N CYS A 318 -17.99 -10.13 -4.11
CA CYS A 318 -17.24 -8.88 -4.10
C CYS A 318 -16.50 -8.76 -2.76
N TYR A 319 -15.19 -8.51 -2.82
CA TYR A 319 -14.32 -8.36 -1.67
C TYR A 319 -13.72 -6.96 -1.64
N GLU A 320 -14.15 -6.16 -0.67
CA GLU A 320 -13.60 -4.84 -0.36
C GLU A 320 -12.24 -5.01 0.34
N SER A 321 -11.17 -4.50 -0.27
CA SER A 321 -9.89 -4.30 0.40
C SER A 321 -10.05 -3.21 1.46
N LEU A 322 -9.81 -3.59 2.72
CA LEU A 322 -9.88 -2.71 3.87
C LEU A 322 -8.64 -1.78 3.98
N LEU A 323 -7.76 -1.74 2.97
CA LEU A 323 -6.56 -0.88 2.94
C LEU A 323 -6.79 0.40 2.14
N ASP A 324 -7.44 0.27 0.98
CA ASP A 324 -7.60 1.30 -0.04
C ASP A 324 -9.04 1.43 -0.57
N GLY A 325 -9.96 0.57 -0.10
CA GLY A 325 -11.35 0.52 -0.56
C GLY A 325 -11.54 -0.13 -1.93
N VAL A 326 -10.51 -0.81 -2.48
CA VAL A 326 -10.61 -1.44 -3.80
C VAL A 326 -11.45 -2.71 -3.73
N GLU A 327 -12.52 -2.75 -4.51
CA GLU A 327 -13.35 -3.95 -4.68
C GLU A 327 -12.71 -4.92 -5.68
N HIS A 328 -12.20 -6.06 -5.20
CA HIS A 328 -11.79 -7.21 -6.01
C HIS A 328 -12.97 -8.19 -6.15
N ILE A 329 -12.94 -9.04 -7.19
CA ILE A 329 -14.03 -9.98 -7.48
C ILE A 329 -13.54 -11.42 -7.39
N ALA A 330 -14.35 -12.32 -6.83
CA ALA A 330 -14.20 -13.76 -7.02
C ALA A 330 -15.44 -14.34 -7.75
N MET A 331 -15.23 -15.10 -8.81
CA MET A 331 -16.27 -15.82 -9.54
C MET A 331 -16.15 -17.31 -9.24
N VAL A 332 -17.15 -17.86 -8.55
CA VAL A 332 -17.14 -19.24 -8.04
C VAL A 332 -18.03 -20.13 -8.89
N LYS A 333 -17.50 -21.29 -9.27
CA LYS A 333 -18.21 -22.43 -9.86
C LYS A 333 -18.44 -23.50 -8.80
N GLY A 334 -19.64 -24.07 -8.80
CA GLY A 334 -19.99 -25.19 -7.93
C GLY A 334 -20.07 -24.79 -6.45
N GLU A 335 -19.97 -25.78 -5.57
CA GLU A 335 -19.78 -25.60 -4.14
C GLU A 335 -18.39 -26.15 -3.77
N ILE A 336 -17.59 -25.38 -3.04
CA ILE A 336 -16.16 -25.67 -2.78
C ILE A 336 -15.94 -26.90 -1.86
N GLY A 337 -16.99 -27.37 -1.18
CA GLY A 337 -16.98 -28.66 -0.48
C GLY A 337 -15.94 -28.73 0.65
N ASP A 338 -14.92 -29.58 0.48
CA ASP A 338 -13.80 -29.73 1.42
C ASP A 338 -12.54 -28.93 1.01
N GLY A 339 -12.65 -28.10 -0.03
CA GLY A 339 -11.60 -27.21 -0.50
C GLY A 339 -10.45 -27.90 -1.24
N LYS A 340 -10.55 -29.20 -1.57
CA LYS A 340 -9.47 -29.94 -2.24
C LYS A 340 -9.56 -29.89 -3.76
N SER A 341 -8.39 -29.76 -4.40
CA SER A 341 -8.21 -29.79 -5.86
C SER A 341 -9.09 -28.78 -6.63
N VAL A 342 -9.35 -27.63 -6.02
CA VAL A 342 -10.16 -26.54 -6.60
C VAL A 342 -9.41 -25.94 -7.79
N LEU A 343 -10.07 -25.78 -8.93
CA LEU A 343 -9.49 -25.14 -10.10
C LEU A 343 -9.50 -23.61 -9.95
N VAL A 344 -8.33 -22.99 -9.76
CA VAL A 344 -8.20 -21.56 -9.47
C VAL A 344 -7.51 -20.82 -10.62
N ARG A 345 -8.06 -19.66 -11.00
CA ARG A 345 -7.38 -18.64 -11.82
C ARG A 345 -7.19 -17.38 -11.00
N ILE A 346 -5.98 -16.81 -11.04
CA ILE A 346 -5.76 -15.41 -10.63
C ILE A 346 -5.65 -14.57 -11.91
N GLN A 347 -6.49 -13.55 -12.04
CA GLN A 347 -6.50 -12.63 -13.18
C GLN A 347 -6.27 -11.20 -12.69
N PRO A 348 -5.12 -10.59 -13.00
CA PRO A 348 -4.93 -9.14 -12.88
C PRO A 348 -5.88 -8.36 -13.78
N GLU A 349 -6.42 -7.24 -13.30
CA GLU A 349 -7.26 -6.33 -14.09
C GLU A 349 -6.49 -5.74 -15.29
N CYS A 350 -7.00 -5.94 -16.50
CA CYS A 350 -6.43 -5.38 -17.72
C CYS A 350 -7.52 -4.69 -18.54
N LEU A 351 -7.89 -3.46 -18.16
CA LEU A 351 -8.93 -2.64 -18.81
C LEU A 351 -8.87 -2.68 -20.36
N ALA A 352 -7.67 -2.61 -20.94
CA ALA A 352 -7.47 -2.67 -22.38
C ALA A 352 -7.85 -4.04 -23.00
N GLY A 353 -7.49 -5.15 -22.37
CA GLY A 353 -7.77 -6.50 -22.86
C GLY A 353 -9.18 -6.97 -22.51
N ASP A 354 -9.57 -6.78 -21.25
CA ASP A 354 -10.70 -7.45 -20.62
C ASP A 354 -12.04 -6.74 -20.91
N ILE A 355 -12.00 -5.41 -21.10
CA ILE A 355 -13.19 -4.58 -21.39
C ILE A 355 -13.20 -4.11 -22.85
N PHE A 356 -12.05 -3.67 -23.38
CA PHE A 356 -11.94 -3.15 -24.75
C PHE A 356 -11.50 -4.18 -25.79
N GLY A 357 -11.24 -5.44 -25.40
CA GLY A 357 -10.90 -6.52 -26.34
C GLY A 357 -9.58 -6.34 -27.08
N SER A 358 -8.60 -5.64 -26.49
CA SER A 358 -7.32 -5.34 -27.14
C SER A 358 -6.54 -6.61 -27.48
N ALA A 359 -6.49 -6.92 -28.78
CA ALA A 359 -5.76 -8.05 -29.33
C ALA A 359 -4.26 -8.06 -28.99
N ILE A 360 -3.66 -6.91 -28.64
CA ILE A 360 -2.21 -6.73 -28.41
C ILE A 360 -1.70 -7.54 -27.21
N CYS A 361 -2.48 -7.58 -26.12
CA CYS A 361 -2.02 -8.11 -24.82
C CYS A 361 -2.56 -9.50 -24.48
N GLY A 362 -3.55 -10.00 -25.23
CA GLY A 362 -4.18 -11.32 -24.99
C GLY A 362 -5.02 -11.45 -23.70
N CYS A 363 -4.96 -10.50 -22.76
CA CYS A 363 -5.56 -10.63 -21.42
C CYS A 363 -7.06 -10.99 -21.43
N GLY A 364 -7.86 -10.39 -22.33
CA GLY A 364 -9.28 -10.73 -22.46
C GLY A 364 -9.52 -12.15 -22.97
N SER A 365 -8.66 -12.66 -23.86
CA SER A 365 -8.69 -14.06 -24.32
C SER A 365 -8.30 -15.01 -23.18
N HIS A 366 -7.25 -14.68 -22.41
CA HIS A 366 -6.86 -15.43 -21.21
C HIS A 366 -8.01 -15.49 -20.18
N LEU A 367 -8.69 -14.37 -19.92
CA LEU A 367 -9.87 -14.30 -19.04
C LEU A 367 -11.01 -15.18 -19.57
N GLU A 368 -11.37 -15.06 -20.85
CA GLU A 368 -12.47 -15.84 -21.42
C GLU A 368 -12.20 -17.35 -21.34
N HIS A 369 -10.99 -17.80 -21.75
CA HIS A 369 -10.64 -19.22 -21.74
C HIS A 369 -10.54 -19.78 -20.32
N ALA A 370 -10.00 -19.01 -19.36
CA ALA A 370 -9.96 -19.44 -17.97
C ALA A 370 -11.36 -19.52 -17.34
N MET A 371 -12.28 -18.61 -17.69
CA MET A 371 -13.69 -18.71 -17.27
C MET A 371 -14.36 -19.95 -17.86
N ARG A 372 -14.09 -20.30 -19.13
CA ARG A 372 -14.62 -21.52 -19.76
C ARG A 372 -14.07 -22.79 -19.11
N GLN A 373 -12.76 -22.89 -18.90
CA GLN A 373 -12.13 -24.00 -18.17
C GLN A 373 -12.71 -24.18 -16.75
N ILE A 374 -13.05 -23.08 -16.06
CA ILE A 374 -13.70 -23.13 -14.74
C ILE A 374 -15.18 -23.53 -14.85
N GLU A 375 -15.94 -23.07 -15.84
CA GLU A 375 -17.36 -23.50 -16.04
C GLU A 375 -17.46 -24.98 -16.45
N GLU A 376 -16.45 -25.53 -17.12
CA GLU A 376 -16.36 -26.96 -17.47
C GLU A 376 -15.98 -27.85 -16.28
N ALA A 377 -15.40 -27.29 -15.21
CA ALA A 377 -15.05 -28.01 -13.99
C ALA A 377 -16.24 -28.16 -13.02
N GLU A 378 -16.18 -29.16 -12.13
CA GLU A 378 -17.19 -29.35 -11.08
C GLU A 378 -17.16 -28.22 -10.03
N GLN A 379 -15.95 -27.73 -9.71
CA GLN A 379 -15.69 -26.66 -8.75
C GLN A 379 -14.48 -25.81 -9.17
N GLY A 380 -14.53 -24.51 -8.93
CA GLY A 380 -13.42 -23.61 -9.24
C GLY A 380 -13.67 -22.14 -8.89
N VAL A 381 -12.61 -21.33 -8.92
CA VAL A 381 -12.63 -19.91 -8.52
C VAL A 381 -11.75 -19.08 -9.46
N LEU A 382 -12.31 -18.04 -10.08
CA LEU A 382 -11.51 -16.97 -10.71
C LEU A 382 -11.46 -15.76 -9.78
N VAL A 383 -10.27 -15.41 -9.28
CA VAL A 383 -10.03 -14.18 -8.51
C VAL A 383 -9.55 -13.09 -9.47
N TYR A 384 -10.39 -12.09 -9.70
CA TYR A 384 -10.11 -10.92 -10.54
C TYR A 384 -9.62 -9.75 -9.66
N LEU A 385 -8.31 -9.53 -9.69
CA LEU A 385 -7.60 -8.54 -8.90
C LEU A 385 -7.64 -7.17 -9.56
N ARG A 386 -8.55 -6.33 -9.08
CA ARG A 386 -8.66 -4.91 -9.45
C ARG A 386 -7.62 -4.04 -8.73
N GLY A 387 -7.26 -2.92 -9.34
CA GLY A 387 -6.22 -2.00 -8.85
C GLY A 387 -5.01 -1.89 -9.79
N ASP A 388 -4.37 -0.71 -9.82
CA ASP A 388 -3.25 -0.44 -10.72
C ASP A 388 -1.94 -1.00 -10.12
N LYS A 389 -1.34 -2.01 -10.77
CA LYS A 389 -0.05 -2.64 -10.36
C LYS A 389 1.16 -1.75 -10.64
N GLY A 390 1.08 -0.48 -10.25
CA GLY A 390 2.02 0.55 -10.67
C GLY A 390 2.04 0.75 -12.19
N LYS A 391 3.00 1.57 -12.64
CA LYS A 391 3.01 2.14 -13.99
C LYS A 391 2.93 1.13 -15.13
N GLU A 392 3.45 -0.09 -14.95
CA GLU A 392 3.56 -1.08 -16.03
C GLU A 392 2.23 -1.68 -16.48
N ASN A 393 1.19 -1.66 -15.62
CA ASN A 393 -0.16 -2.08 -16.01
C ASN A 393 -1.09 -0.92 -16.39
N SER A 394 -0.71 0.32 -16.10
CA SER A 394 -1.50 1.51 -16.45
C SER A 394 -1.82 1.57 -17.95
N LEU A 395 -3.02 2.08 -18.28
CA LEU A 395 -3.52 2.17 -19.66
C LEU A 395 -2.55 2.94 -20.59
N GLY A 396 -1.83 3.94 -20.04
CA GLY A 396 -0.83 4.71 -20.76
C GLY A 396 0.43 3.92 -21.14
N PHE A 397 0.78 2.88 -20.38
CA PHE A 397 2.00 2.07 -20.62
C PHE A 397 1.76 0.99 -21.68
N LYS A 398 0.54 0.43 -21.76
CA LYS A 398 0.16 -0.59 -22.74
C LYS A 398 -0.09 -0.04 -24.16
N PHE A 399 0.18 1.25 -24.42
CA PHE A 399 0.21 1.78 -25.79
C PHE A 399 1.54 1.42 -26.49
N PRO A 400 1.52 1.00 -27.77
CA PRO A 400 2.74 0.59 -28.50
C PRO A 400 3.89 1.62 -28.54
N ALA A 401 3.60 2.90 -28.35
CA ALA A 401 4.62 3.96 -28.30
C ALA A 401 5.49 3.95 -27.02
N ASN A 402 5.01 3.31 -25.95
CA ASN A 402 5.66 3.27 -24.63
C ASN A 402 6.16 1.86 -24.26
N TYR A 403 5.84 0.84 -25.05
CA TYR A 403 5.94 -0.56 -24.63
C TYR A 403 7.25 -1.23 -25.09
N ASP A 404 8.26 -1.23 -24.21
CA ASP A 404 9.51 -1.99 -24.42
C ASP A 404 9.30 -3.48 -24.13
N ILE A 405 8.93 -4.20 -25.19
CA ILE A 405 8.63 -5.64 -25.21
C ILE A 405 9.76 -6.49 -24.62
N GLN A 406 11.02 -6.06 -24.67
CA GLN A 406 12.15 -6.85 -24.17
C GLN A 406 12.31 -6.81 -22.64
N LYS A 407 11.60 -5.91 -21.94
CA LYS A 407 11.70 -5.75 -20.48
C LYS A 407 10.44 -6.21 -19.73
N HIS A 408 9.26 -5.76 -20.18
CA HIS A 408 8.05 -5.69 -19.35
C HIS A 408 6.99 -6.77 -19.66
N GLY A 409 7.41 -7.95 -20.13
CA GLY A 409 6.51 -9.04 -20.54
C GLY A 409 5.89 -9.91 -19.43
N GLY A 410 6.07 -9.60 -18.14
CA GLY A 410 5.61 -10.45 -17.04
C GLY A 410 4.23 -10.08 -16.49
N ASP A 411 3.34 -11.06 -16.29
CA ASP A 411 2.06 -10.86 -15.58
C ASP A 411 2.24 -10.90 -14.04
N ASN A 412 3.46 -10.64 -13.55
CA ASN A 412 3.88 -10.87 -12.17
C ASN A 412 2.86 -10.27 -11.19
N ILE A 413 2.33 -11.13 -10.33
CA ILE A 413 1.49 -10.76 -9.20
C ILE A 413 2.48 -10.33 -8.11
N GLY A 414 2.40 -9.08 -7.68
CA GLY A 414 3.25 -8.60 -6.61
C GLY A 414 2.92 -9.32 -5.30
N TYR A 415 3.90 -9.34 -4.41
CA TYR A 415 3.80 -9.99 -3.11
C TYR A 415 2.60 -9.46 -2.28
N ASN A 416 2.28 -8.19 -2.47
CA ASN A 416 1.16 -7.51 -1.82
C ASN A 416 -0.20 -8.05 -2.27
N GLU A 417 -0.37 -8.36 -3.55
CA GLU A 417 -1.60 -8.88 -4.12
C GLU A 417 -1.82 -10.36 -3.78
N TYR A 418 -0.76 -11.15 -3.57
CA TYR A 418 -0.89 -12.54 -3.12
C TYR A 418 -1.58 -12.65 -1.75
N ALA A 419 -1.40 -11.67 -0.85
CA ALA A 419 -2.14 -11.60 0.42
C ALA A 419 -3.66 -11.48 0.21
N VAL A 420 -4.08 -10.62 -0.71
CA VAL A 420 -5.49 -10.42 -1.09
C VAL A 420 -6.08 -11.71 -1.66
N VAL A 421 -5.39 -12.35 -2.60
CA VAL A 421 -5.83 -13.64 -3.17
C VAL A 421 -5.95 -14.71 -2.08
N ALA A 422 -4.93 -14.84 -1.23
CA ALA A 422 -4.88 -15.85 -0.18
C ALA A 422 -6.06 -15.72 0.80
N GLN A 423 -6.39 -14.50 1.22
CA GLN A 423 -7.51 -14.28 2.14
C GLN A 423 -8.86 -14.51 1.45
N ILE A 424 -9.03 -14.11 0.18
CA ILE A 424 -10.23 -14.42 -0.62
C ILE A 424 -10.43 -15.93 -0.76
N LEU A 425 -9.38 -16.68 -1.14
CA LEU A 425 -9.47 -18.14 -1.31
C LEU A 425 -9.75 -18.85 0.02
N LYS A 426 -9.23 -18.33 1.14
CA LYS A 426 -9.45 -18.87 2.49
C LYS A 426 -10.87 -18.63 3.00
N ASP A 427 -11.45 -17.46 2.74
CA ASP A 427 -12.87 -17.15 3.03
C ASP A 427 -13.82 -18.04 2.20
N LEU A 428 -13.45 -18.32 0.95
CA LEU A 428 -14.16 -19.29 0.08
C LEU A 428 -13.94 -20.77 0.45
N GLY A 429 -13.12 -21.07 1.47
CA GLY A 429 -12.89 -22.44 1.96
C GLY A 429 -11.96 -23.29 1.11
N VAL A 430 -11.15 -22.70 0.22
CA VAL A 430 -10.16 -23.41 -0.61
C VAL A 430 -8.95 -23.83 0.26
N ASN A 431 -8.48 -25.06 0.06
CA ASN A 431 -7.32 -25.64 0.78
C ASN A 431 -6.20 -26.10 -0.17
N THR A 432 -6.57 -26.69 -1.31
CA THR A 432 -5.61 -27.27 -2.28
C THR A 432 -5.99 -26.84 -3.70
N ILE A 433 -5.03 -26.29 -4.43
CA ILE A 433 -5.23 -25.57 -5.68
C ILE A 433 -4.75 -26.40 -6.88
N LYS A 434 -5.55 -26.41 -7.95
CA LYS A 434 -5.10 -26.63 -9.33
C LYS A 434 -5.04 -25.26 -10.01
N LEU A 435 -3.85 -24.76 -10.37
CA LEU A 435 -3.67 -23.35 -10.75
C LEU A 435 -3.64 -23.17 -12.27
N ILE A 436 -4.60 -22.41 -12.84
CA ILE A 436 -4.62 -22.04 -14.26
C ILE A 436 -3.56 -20.96 -14.53
N SER A 437 -2.41 -21.36 -15.07
CA SER A 437 -1.27 -20.46 -15.31
C SER A 437 -0.34 -20.95 -16.44
N ASN A 438 0.30 -19.98 -17.10
CA ASN A 438 1.39 -20.16 -18.05
C ASN A 438 2.72 -19.61 -17.52
N ASN A 439 2.77 -19.19 -16.25
CA ASN A 439 3.98 -18.71 -15.60
C ASN A 439 4.77 -19.88 -15.00
N ALA A 440 6.02 -19.66 -14.58
CA ALA A 440 6.83 -20.70 -13.96
C ALA A 440 6.32 -21.02 -12.55
N ALA A 441 6.58 -22.23 -12.04
CA ALA A 441 6.14 -22.63 -10.70
C ALA A 441 6.67 -21.70 -9.59
N ASN A 442 7.86 -21.12 -9.76
CA ASN A 442 8.42 -20.13 -8.84
C ASN A 442 7.59 -18.84 -8.73
N ASP A 443 6.84 -18.47 -9.78
CA ASP A 443 6.08 -17.22 -9.84
C ASP A 443 4.83 -17.24 -8.94
N HIS A 444 4.56 -18.39 -8.28
CA HIS A 444 3.36 -18.66 -7.49
C HIS A 444 3.61 -19.00 -6.01
N LYS A 445 4.88 -18.96 -5.55
CA LYS A 445 5.29 -19.26 -4.16
C LYS A 445 4.51 -18.49 -3.11
N GLY A 446 4.10 -17.25 -3.40
CA GLY A 446 3.28 -16.44 -2.51
C GLY A 446 2.02 -17.16 -2.01
N LEU A 447 1.37 -18.01 -2.82
CA LEU A 447 0.23 -18.82 -2.35
C LEU A 447 0.64 -19.88 -1.32
N GLU A 448 1.80 -20.51 -1.52
CA GLU A 448 2.34 -21.54 -0.63
C GLU A 448 2.76 -20.93 0.72
N GLU A 449 3.31 -19.71 0.71
CA GLU A 449 3.66 -18.94 1.91
C GLU A 449 2.43 -18.56 2.76
N TYR A 450 1.25 -18.36 2.15
CA TYR A 450 -0.03 -18.23 2.86
C TYR A 450 -0.70 -19.57 3.22
N GLY A 451 -0.05 -20.71 2.95
CA GLY A 451 -0.46 -22.04 3.40
C GLY A 451 -1.26 -22.87 2.39
N PHE A 452 -1.38 -22.44 1.13
CA PHE A 452 -2.08 -23.23 0.09
C PHE A 452 -1.14 -24.28 -0.52
N SER A 453 -1.63 -25.51 -0.71
CA SER A 453 -0.90 -26.52 -1.48
C SER A 453 -1.26 -26.43 -2.97
N ILE A 454 -0.29 -26.14 -3.83
CA ILE A 454 -0.46 -26.22 -5.29
C ILE A 454 -0.22 -27.67 -5.71
N ALA A 455 -1.30 -28.39 -6.07
CA ALA A 455 -1.22 -29.80 -6.47
C ALA A 455 -0.88 -29.99 -7.96
N GLU A 456 -1.18 -28.99 -8.79
CA GLU A 456 -1.17 -29.08 -10.25
C GLU A 456 -1.15 -27.67 -10.84
N THR A 457 -0.35 -27.44 -11.89
CA THR A 457 -0.47 -26.23 -12.74
C THR A 457 -1.12 -26.64 -14.05
N VAL A 458 -2.24 -26.01 -14.38
CA VAL A 458 -3.03 -26.26 -15.59
C VAL A 458 -2.69 -25.18 -16.62
N PRO A 459 -2.23 -25.53 -17.84
CA PRO A 459 -1.91 -24.54 -18.85
C PRO A 459 -3.17 -23.87 -19.41
N LEU A 460 -3.06 -22.56 -19.65
CA LEU A 460 -4.07 -21.71 -20.25
C LEU A 460 -3.76 -21.52 -21.74
N VAL A 461 -4.19 -22.47 -22.56
CA VAL A 461 -3.95 -22.43 -24.01
C VAL A 461 -4.94 -21.46 -24.67
N THR A 462 -4.43 -20.41 -25.30
CA THR A 462 -5.20 -19.44 -26.09
C THR A 462 -4.55 -19.24 -27.47
N PRO A 463 -5.34 -19.09 -28.55
CA PRO A 463 -4.78 -18.85 -29.88
C PRO A 463 -4.03 -17.51 -29.95
N MET A 464 -2.88 -17.51 -30.61
CA MET A 464 -2.15 -16.28 -30.97
C MET A 464 -2.80 -15.61 -32.19
N ASP A 465 -2.65 -14.28 -32.26
CA ASP A 465 -3.09 -13.45 -33.38
C ASP A 465 -1.91 -12.60 -33.87
N LYS A 466 -1.93 -12.19 -35.14
CA LYS A 466 -0.88 -11.36 -35.79
C LYS A 466 -0.61 -10.01 -35.08
N TYR A 467 -1.48 -9.61 -34.15
CA TYR A 467 -1.34 -8.42 -33.32
C TYR A 467 -0.66 -8.68 -31.96
N ASN A 468 -0.51 -9.94 -31.53
CA ASN A 468 0.17 -10.34 -30.29
C ASN A 468 1.29 -11.37 -30.45
N GLU A 469 1.45 -12.00 -31.62
CA GLU A 469 2.52 -12.97 -31.92
C GLU A 469 3.89 -12.53 -31.34
N SER A 470 4.40 -11.36 -31.71
CA SER A 470 5.68 -10.83 -31.23
C SER A 470 5.72 -10.44 -29.74
N TYR A 471 4.56 -10.19 -29.11
CA TYR A 471 4.45 -9.98 -27.66
C TYR A 471 4.48 -11.32 -26.91
N MET A 472 3.73 -12.31 -27.39
CA MET A 472 3.65 -13.66 -26.82
C MET A 472 4.98 -14.40 -26.98
N GLU A 473 5.64 -14.31 -28.14
CA GLU A 473 7.01 -14.81 -28.35
C GLU A 473 8.00 -14.22 -27.32
N ALA A 474 8.00 -12.91 -27.14
CA ALA A 474 8.90 -12.24 -26.19
C ALA A 474 8.60 -12.61 -24.73
N LYS A 475 7.32 -12.77 -24.39
CA LYS A 475 6.85 -13.22 -23.07
C LYS A 475 7.25 -14.66 -22.78
N LEU A 476 6.99 -15.59 -23.71
CA LEU A 476 7.42 -16.98 -23.62
C LEU A 476 8.95 -17.07 -23.48
N LYS A 477 9.69 -16.30 -24.29
CA LYS A 477 11.15 -16.21 -24.21
C LYS A 477 11.66 -15.66 -22.87
N LYS A 478 10.96 -14.68 -22.26
CA LYS A 478 11.29 -14.19 -20.91
C LYS A 478 11.01 -15.24 -19.83
N LEU A 479 9.95 -16.03 -19.99
CA LEU A 479 9.57 -17.13 -19.09
C LEU A 479 10.36 -18.43 -19.31
N GLY A 480 11.27 -18.49 -20.29
CA GLY A 480 12.02 -19.69 -20.64
C GLY A 480 11.20 -20.79 -21.33
N LEU A 481 10.00 -20.45 -21.81
CA LEU A 481 9.05 -21.37 -22.43
C LEU A 481 9.20 -21.39 -23.95
N THR A 482 8.98 -22.56 -24.56
CA THR A 482 9.02 -22.75 -26.02
C THR A 482 7.59 -22.83 -26.58
N VAL A 483 7.38 -22.28 -27.77
CA VAL A 483 6.16 -22.56 -28.56
C VAL A 483 6.16 -24.04 -28.98
N VAL A 484 4.97 -24.67 -28.94
CA VAL A 484 4.70 -26.04 -29.37
C VAL A 484 3.58 -26.03 -30.40
#